data_AF-A0A959P2F6-F1
#
_entry.id   AF-A0A959P2F6-F1
#
_cell.length_a   1.000
_cell.length_b   1.000
_cell.length_c   1.000
_cell.angle_alpha   90.00
_cell.angle_beta   90.00
_cell.angle_gamma   90.00
#
_symmetry.space_group_name_H-M   'P 1'
#
loop_
_entity.id
_entity.type
_entity.pdbx_description
1 polymer ?
#
loop_
_entity_poly.entity_id
_entity_poly.type
_entity_poly.pdbx_seq_one_letter_code
_entity_poly.pdbx_strand_id
1 'polypeptide(L)'
;DFNSTISFFSNLNLKMGYIYLWARDIENKLTLKYRPKHSAVFAIDFDYDLFEAGIDFRYISRVEDIDFELVDLGIVPDGDKRVEIYVVDLNAGINLFSLNLPFRIFFNLTNLLNYNYVELIGNIAPIRNYSINIEAIF
;
A
#
# COMPACT_ATOMS: atom_id res chain seq x y z
N ASP A 1 8.80 1.30 16.31
CA ASP A 1 7.56 1.34 15.51
C ASP A 1 6.53 2.18 16.20
N PHE A 2 5.74 2.92 15.43
CA PHE A 2 4.68 3.79 15.89
C PHE A 2 3.43 3.49 15.06
N ASN A 3 2.33 3.14 15.72
CA ASN A 3 1.04 2.96 15.07
C ASN A 3 0.01 3.77 15.86
N SER A 4 -0.87 4.48 15.15
CA SER A 4 -1.93 5.28 15.76
C SER A 4 -3.18 5.26 14.89
N THR A 5 -4.31 5.05 15.55
CA THR A 5 -5.64 5.18 14.96
C THR A 5 -6.37 6.25 15.73
N ILE A 6 -6.86 7.26 15.03
CA ILE A 6 -7.59 8.40 15.60
C ILE A 6 -8.92 8.49 14.86
N SER A 7 -10.02 8.32 15.59
CA SER A 7 -11.37 8.54 15.06
C SER A 7 -11.80 9.97 15.37
N PHE A 8 -12.14 10.73 14.33
CA PHE A 8 -12.71 12.07 14.44
C PHE A 8 -14.20 11.98 14.14
N PHE A 9 -15.06 12.32 15.09
CA PHE A 9 -16.51 12.12 14.97
C PHE A 9 -16.87 10.63 14.72
N SER A 10 -18.15 10.34 14.51
CA SER A 10 -18.61 8.97 14.24
C SER A 10 -18.35 8.52 12.79
N ASN A 11 -18.01 9.44 11.89
CA ASN A 11 -17.99 9.25 10.44
C ASN A 11 -16.62 9.40 9.78
N LEU A 12 -15.56 9.80 10.50
CA LEU A 12 -14.23 9.98 9.93
C LEU A 12 -13.19 9.25 10.76
N ASN A 13 -12.46 8.33 10.14
CA ASN A 13 -11.38 7.59 10.77
C ASN A 13 -10.06 7.93 10.08
N LEU A 14 -9.03 8.20 10.88
CA LEU A 14 -7.68 8.42 10.42
C LEU A 14 -6.77 7.35 11.02
N LYS A 15 -6.00 6.67 10.18
CA LYS A 15 -5.00 5.70 10.59
C LYS A 15 -3.64 6.16 10.09
N MET A 16 -2.62 6.07 10.93
CA MET A 16 -1.24 6.30 10.53
C MET A 16 -0.32 5.30 11.21
N GLY A 17 0.69 4.85 10.47
CA GLY A 17 1.69 3.93 10.96
C GLY A 17 3.04 4.31 10.40
N TYR A 18 4.08 4.13 11.20
CA TYR A 18 5.46 4.35 10.80
C TYR A 18 6.36 3.31 11.47
N ILE A 19 7.18 2.66 10.67
CA ILE A 19 8.13 1.65 11.11
C ILE A 19 9.52 2.11 10.71
N TYR A 20 10.44 1.98 11.66
CA TYR A 20 11.87 2.13 11.41
C TYR A 20 12.58 0.82 11.71
N LEU A 21 13.17 0.22 10.68
CA LEU A 21 13.84 -1.07 10.76
C LEU A 21 15.33 -0.94 10.43
N TRP A 22 16.17 -1.06 11.46
CA TRP A 22 17.61 -1.18 11.29
C TRP A 22 18.01 -2.66 11.24
N ALA A 23 17.65 -3.34 10.15
CA ALA A 23 17.98 -4.75 9.97
C ALA A 23 19.42 -4.88 9.43
N ARG A 24 20.32 -5.47 10.23
CA ARG A 24 21.73 -5.68 9.84
C ARG A 24 22.26 -7.05 10.21
N ASP A 25 23.18 -7.54 9.38
CA ASP A 25 24.12 -8.58 9.75
C ASP A 25 25.10 -8.01 10.79
N ILE A 26 25.19 -8.67 11.96
CA ILE A 26 26.01 -8.21 13.08
C ILE A 26 27.50 -8.45 12.82
N GLU A 27 27.83 -9.53 12.09
CA GLU A 27 29.21 -9.91 11.78
C GLU A 27 29.76 -9.03 10.65
N ASN A 28 29.02 -8.96 9.54
CA ASN A 28 29.45 -8.27 8.33
C ASN A 28 29.08 -6.77 8.30
N LYS A 29 28.25 -6.32 9.25
CA LYS A 29 27.74 -4.94 9.34
C LYS A 29 26.98 -4.45 8.10
N LEU A 30 26.49 -5.39 7.29
CA LEU A 30 25.70 -5.11 6.08
C LEU A 30 24.21 -4.99 6.43
N THR A 31 23.47 -4.17 5.68
CA THR A 31 22.01 -4.14 5.78
C THR A 31 21.45 -5.48 5.28
N LEU A 32 20.45 -6.04 5.95
CA LEU A 32 19.84 -7.28 5.47
C LEU A 32 19.13 -7.06 4.13
N LYS A 33 19.29 -8.01 3.22
CA LYS A 33 18.67 -7.98 1.88
C LYS A 33 17.16 -7.80 1.95
N TYR A 34 16.62 -6.98 1.04
CA TYR A 34 15.17 -6.72 0.90
C TYR A 34 14.50 -6.16 2.16
N ARG A 35 15.25 -5.51 3.05
CA ARG A 35 14.72 -4.85 4.25
C ARG A 35 14.78 -3.33 4.11
N PRO A 36 13.64 -2.66 3.81
CA PRO A 36 13.60 -1.21 3.80
C PRO A 36 13.74 -0.66 5.23
N LYS A 37 14.37 0.51 5.36
CA LYS A 37 14.60 1.16 6.67
C LYS A 37 13.37 1.88 7.19
N HIS A 38 12.61 2.50 6.31
CA HIS A 38 11.45 3.30 6.66
C HIS A 38 10.24 2.78 5.89
N SER A 39 9.14 2.57 6.59
CA SER A 39 7.83 2.41 5.95
C SER A 39 6.81 3.23 6.70
N ALA A 40 5.88 3.82 5.95
CA ALA A 40 4.78 4.58 6.51
C ALA A 40 3.49 4.22 5.80
N VAL A 41 2.41 4.23 6.56
CA VAL A 41 1.04 4.09 6.05
C VAL A 41 0.21 5.23 6.60
N PHE A 42 -0.69 5.73 5.79
CA PHE A 42 -1.65 6.76 6.17
C PHE A 42 -2.97 6.43 5.48
N ALA A 43 -4.06 6.36 6.23
CA ALA A 43 -5.37 6.09 5.69
C ALA A 43 -6.40 7.05 6.27
N ILE A 44 -7.34 7.48 5.44
CA ILE A 44 -8.52 8.23 5.83
C ILE A 44 -9.72 7.42 5.33
N ASP A 45 -10.62 7.08 6.23
CA ASP A 45 -11.90 6.46 5.91
C ASP A 45 -13.03 7.40 6.32
N PHE A 46 -14.01 7.57 5.45
CA PHE A 46 -15.20 8.38 5.68
C PHE A 46 -16.46 7.55 5.40
N ASP A 47 -17.41 7.58 6.32
CA ASP A 47 -18.68 6.85 6.24
C ASP A 47 -19.82 7.77 6.68
N TYR A 48 -20.71 8.12 5.76
CA TYR A 48 -21.87 8.97 6.06
C TYR A 48 -23.11 8.56 5.26
N ASP A 49 -24.13 8.11 5.99
CA ASP A 49 -25.42 7.66 5.46
C ASP A 49 -25.27 6.54 4.41
N LEU A 50 -25.41 6.88 3.13
CA LEU A 50 -25.28 5.95 2.02
C LEU A 50 -23.85 5.86 1.50
N PHE A 51 -22.97 6.79 1.86
CA PHE A 51 -21.69 6.97 1.17
C PHE A 51 -20.52 6.53 2.03
N GLU A 52 -19.65 5.74 1.42
CA GLU A 52 -18.37 5.32 1.98
C GLU A 52 -17.26 5.81 1.05
N ALA A 53 -16.15 6.28 1.61
CA ALA A 53 -15.00 6.70 0.84
C ALA A 53 -13.72 6.49 1.65
N GLY A 54 -12.63 6.16 0.99
CA GLY A 54 -11.35 6.01 1.65
C GLY A 54 -10.17 6.29 0.74
N ILE A 55 -9.10 6.73 1.37
CA ILE A 55 -7.82 7.04 0.75
C ILE A 55 -6.74 6.36 1.56
N ASP A 56 -5.96 5.50 0.93
CA ASP A 56 -4.82 4.82 1.53
C ASP A 56 -3.54 5.29 0.85
N PHE A 57 -2.54 5.65 1.64
CA PHE A 57 -1.20 6.00 1.18
C PHE A 57 -0.17 5.09 1.84
N ARG A 58 0.75 4.56 1.02
CA ARG A 58 1.85 3.72 1.45
C ARG A 58 3.17 4.28 0.94
N TYR A 59 4.09 4.50 1.87
CA TYR A 59 5.48 4.82 1.61
C TYR A 59 6.41 3.69 2.06
N ILE A 60 7.38 3.34 1.23
CA ILE A 60 8.48 2.44 1.59
C ILE A 60 9.78 3.02 1.05
N SER A 61 10.78 3.23 1.92
CA SER A 61 12.10 3.70 1.51
C SER A 61 12.77 2.72 0.57
N ARG A 62 13.62 3.23 -0.33
CA ARG A 62 14.46 2.40 -1.19
C ARG A 62 15.23 1.34 -0.37
N VAL A 63 15.13 0.09 -0.78
CA VAL A 63 15.91 -1.02 -0.22
C VAL A 63 17.40 -0.80 -0.52
N GLU A 64 18.27 -1.00 0.46
CA GLU A 64 19.71 -0.78 0.29
C GLU A 64 20.43 -1.98 -0.30
N ASP A 65 20.05 -3.20 0.08
CA ASP A 65 20.74 -4.43 -0.31
C ASP A 65 19.80 -5.46 -0.94
N ILE A 66 20.28 -6.15 -1.97
CA ILE A 66 19.56 -7.14 -2.78
C ILE A 66 20.51 -8.27 -3.22
N ASP A 67 20.02 -9.23 -3.99
CA ASP A 67 20.87 -10.22 -4.65
C ASP A 67 21.52 -9.63 -5.92
N PHE A 68 22.57 -8.83 -5.73
CA PHE A 68 23.33 -8.22 -6.84
C PHE A 68 23.91 -9.23 -7.82
N GLU A 69 24.18 -10.46 -7.39
CA GLU A 69 24.62 -11.57 -8.26
C GLU A 69 23.66 -11.80 -9.44
N LEU A 70 22.35 -11.64 -9.25
CA LEU A 70 21.36 -11.77 -10.34
C LEU A 70 21.50 -10.66 -11.39
N VAL A 71 21.98 -9.48 -11.00
CA VAL A 71 22.25 -8.36 -11.90
C VAL A 71 23.61 -8.55 -12.57
N ASP A 72 24.64 -8.90 -11.80
CA ASP A 72 26.02 -9.06 -12.28
C ASP A 72 26.15 -10.21 -13.29
N LEU A 73 25.39 -11.30 -13.09
CA LEU A 73 25.30 -12.41 -14.04
C LEU A 73 24.39 -12.09 -15.26
N GLY A 74 23.76 -10.92 -15.30
CA GLY A 74 22.87 -10.51 -16.39
C GLY A 74 21.53 -11.26 -16.43
N ILE A 75 21.16 -11.97 -15.36
CA ILE A 75 19.92 -12.74 -15.27
C ILE A 75 18.71 -11.80 -15.17
N VAL A 76 18.84 -10.74 -14.38
CA VAL A 76 17.85 -9.67 -14.26
C VAL A 76 18.49 -8.36 -14.71
N PRO A 77 18.35 -8.00 -16.00
CA PRO A 77 18.81 -6.71 -16.50
C PRO A 77 18.21 -5.58 -15.68
N ASP A 78 19.03 -4.57 -15.35
CA ASP A 78 18.61 -3.40 -14.59
C ASP A 78 17.97 -3.70 -13.22
N GLY A 79 18.23 -4.88 -12.63
CA GLY A 79 17.64 -5.27 -11.34
C GLY A 79 18.09 -4.42 -10.14
N ASP A 80 19.13 -3.60 -10.32
CA ASP A 80 19.59 -2.61 -9.37
C ASP A 80 18.82 -1.26 -9.44
N LYS A 81 18.04 -1.04 -10.52
CA LYS A 81 17.16 0.13 -10.70
C LYS A 81 15.92 0.01 -9.82
N ARG A 82 16.12 0.30 -8.54
CA ARG A 82 15.08 0.34 -7.51
C ARG A 82 14.87 1.76 -7.02
N VAL A 83 13.62 2.06 -6.73
CA VAL A 83 13.16 3.35 -6.23
C VAL A 83 12.46 3.15 -4.89
N GLU A 84 12.35 4.22 -4.13
CA GLU A 84 11.35 4.36 -3.07
C GLU A 84 9.94 4.22 -3.65
N ILE A 85 9.03 3.74 -2.81
CA ILE A 85 7.67 3.36 -3.21
C ILE A 85 6.70 4.39 -2.64
N TYR A 86 5.87 4.96 -3.51
CA TYR A 86 4.75 5.82 -3.17
C TYR A 86 3.50 5.28 -3.86
N VAL A 87 2.57 4.73 -3.10
CA VAL A 87 1.32 4.17 -3.63
C VAL A 87 0.14 4.86 -2.95
N VAL A 88 -0.82 5.29 -3.76
CA VAL A 88 -2.10 5.82 -3.31
C VAL A 88 -3.19 4.92 -3.86
N ASP A 89 -4.04 4.42 -2.98
CA ASP A 89 -5.23 3.66 -3.33
C ASP A 89 -6.48 4.46 -2.91
N LEU A 90 -7.53 4.38 -3.72
CA LEU A 90 -8.82 5.00 -3.45
C LEU A 90 -9.89 3.92 -3.37
N ASN A 91 -10.82 4.09 -2.44
CA ASN A 91 -12.04 3.31 -2.37
C ASN A 91 -13.25 4.26 -2.24
N ALA A 92 -14.36 3.87 -2.86
CA ALA A 92 -15.64 4.55 -2.75
C ALA A 92 -16.76 3.52 -2.76
N GLY A 93 -17.76 3.71 -1.91
CA GLY A 93 -18.85 2.78 -1.71
C GLY A 93 -20.19 3.49 -1.62
N ILE A 94 -21.24 2.79 -2.04
CA ILE A 94 -22.62 3.15 -1.76
C ILE A 94 -23.28 1.97 -1.05
N ASN A 95 -23.74 2.23 0.16
CA ASN A 95 -24.47 1.29 0.99
C ASN A 95 -25.96 1.57 0.89
N LEU A 96 -26.71 0.73 0.18
CA LEU A 96 -28.13 0.95 -0.09
C LEU A 96 -29.05 0.39 1.00
N PHE A 97 -28.52 -0.10 2.13
CA PHE A 97 -29.33 -0.64 3.22
C PHE A 97 -30.25 0.42 3.84
N SER A 98 -29.84 1.69 3.91
CA SER A 98 -30.73 2.75 4.41
C SER A 98 -31.88 3.09 3.45
N LEU A 99 -31.83 2.58 2.20
CA LEU A 99 -32.93 2.61 1.23
C LEU A 99 -33.74 1.30 1.19
N ASN A 100 -33.57 0.41 2.16
CA ASN A 100 -34.16 -0.94 2.21
C ASN A 100 -33.79 -1.83 1.01
N LEU A 101 -32.63 -1.60 0.39
CA LEU A 101 -32.10 -2.44 -0.66
C LEU A 101 -30.94 -3.28 -0.10
N PRO A 102 -30.91 -4.61 -0.35
CA PRO A 102 -29.92 -5.51 0.22
C PRO A 102 -28.56 -5.47 -0.51
N PHE A 103 -28.15 -4.30 -0.98
CA PHE A 103 -27.02 -4.15 -1.88
C PHE A 103 -25.99 -3.15 -1.37
N ARG A 104 -24.73 -3.46 -1.62
CA ARG A 104 -23.59 -2.57 -1.44
C ARG A 104 -22.76 -2.57 -2.71
N ILE A 105 -22.39 -1.39 -3.18
CA ILE A 105 -21.61 -1.23 -4.40
C ILE A 105 -20.31 -0.54 -4.01
N PHE A 106 -19.19 -1.11 -4.42
CA PHE A 106 -17.85 -0.57 -4.16
C PHE A 106 -17.09 -0.38 -5.46
N PHE A 107 -16.34 0.70 -5.52
CA PHE A 107 -15.34 0.98 -6.53
C PHE A 107 -13.99 1.14 -5.84
N ASN A 108 -12.98 0.42 -6.32
CA ASN A 108 -11.61 0.58 -5.86
C ASN A 108 -10.69 0.90 -7.02
N LEU A 109 -9.78 1.83 -6.77
CA LEU A 109 -8.72 2.22 -7.66
C LEU A 109 -7.39 2.05 -6.93
N THR A 110 -6.66 0.99 -7.25
CA THR A 110 -5.35 0.73 -6.68
C THR A 110 -4.26 1.34 -7.56
N ASN A 111 -3.19 1.82 -6.92
CA ASN A 111 -2.07 2.51 -7.55
C ASN A 111 -2.55 3.65 -8.46
N LEU A 112 -3.29 4.60 -7.88
CA LEU A 112 -3.87 5.78 -8.55
C LEU A 112 -2.84 6.51 -9.44
N LEU A 113 -1.62 6.66 -8.93
CA LEU A 113 -0.52 7.35 -9.59
C LEU A 113 0.09 6.56 -10.76
N ASN A 114 -0.30 5.29 -10.92
CA ASN A 114 0.30 4.34 -11.86
C ASN A 114 1.83 4.27 -11.71
N TYR A 115 2.27 4.26 -10.45
CA TYR A 115 3.68 4.26 -10.08
C TYR A 115 4.28 2.89 -10.36
N ASN A 116 5.41 2.84 -11.09
CA ASN A 116 6.11 1.60 -11.42
C ASN A 116 7.21 1.37 -10.39
N TYR A 117 7.16 0.23 -9.70
CA TYR A 117 8.13 -0.11 -8.68
C TYR A 117 8.29 -1.63 -8.54
N VAL A 118 9.34 -2.03 -7.83
CA VAL A 118 9.67 -3.42 -7.52
C VAL A 118 9.83 -3.55 -6.01
N GLU A 119 9.21 -4.57 -5.42
CA GLU A 119 9.45 -4.94 -4.01
C GLU A 119 10.57 -6.00 -3.92
N LEU A 120 10.66 -6.85 -4.95
CA LEU A 120 11.69 -7.87 -5.14
C LEU A 120 12.21 -7.79 -6.58
N ILE A 121 13.48 -8.14 -6.77
CA ILE A 121 14.12 -8.13 -8.09
C ILE A 121 13.38 -9.08 -9.06
N GLY A 122 13.21 -8.64 -10.30
CA GLY A 122 12.59 -9.43 -11.37
C GLY A 122 11.05 -9.48 -11.36
N ASN A 123 10.38 -8.81 -10.40
CA ASN A 123 8.92 -8.73 -10.37
C ASN A 123 8.43 -7.29 -10.18
N ILE A 124 7.80 -6.73 -11.23
CA ILE A 124 7.17 -5.41 -11.17
C ILE A 124 5.84 -5.54 -10.41
N ALA A 125 5.62 -4.64 -9.47
CA ALA A 125 4.37 -4.59 -8.72
C ALA A 125 3.18 -4.23 -9.63
N PRO A 126 1.93 -4.57 -9.24
CA PRO A 126 0.76 -4.26 -10.05
C PRO A 126 0.67 -2.78 -10.46
N ILE A 127 0.42 -2.55 -11.74
CA ILE A 127 0.08 -1.22 -12.27
C ILE A 127 -1.32 -0.82 -11.83
N ARG A 128 -1.73 0.41 -12.15
CA ARG A 128 -3.04 0.94 -11.79
C ARG A 128 -4.18 -0.01 -12.19
N ASN A 129 -5.03 -0.35 -11.24
CA ASN A 129 -6.15 -1.25 -11.45
C ASN A 129 -7.46 -0.67 -10.92
N TYR A 130 -8.54 -0.91 -11.67
CA TYR A 130 -9.89 -0.50 -11.33
C TYR A 130 -10.72 -1.75 -11.04
N SER A 131 -11.48 -1.74 -9.95
CA SER A 131 -12.40 -2.82 -9.62
C SER A 131 -13.74 -2.26 -9.18
N ILE A 132 -14.82 -2.95 -9.57
CA ILE A 132 -16.17 -2.71 -9.09
C ILE A 132 -16.65 -4.00 -8.44
N ASN A 133 -17.16 -3.91 -7.23
CA ASN A 133 -17.74 -5.02 -6.50
C ASN A 133 -19.18 -4.68 -6.16
N ILE A 134 -20.07 -5.65 -6.32
CA ILE A 134 -21.47 -5.56 -5.90
C ILE A 134 -21.71 -6.71 -4.95
N GLU A 135 -22.06 -6.38 -3.72
CA GLU A 135 -22.37 -7.34 -2.66
C GLU A 135 -23.88 -7.35 -2.45
N ALA A 136 -24.48 -8.54 -2.42
CA ALA A 136 -25.88 -8.75 -2.11
C ALA A 136 -25.99 -9.60 -0.84
N ILE A 137 -26.63 -9.05 0.21
CA ILE A 137 -26.74 -9.71 1.52
C ILE A 137 -28.21 -10.06 1.75
N PHE A 138 -28.53 -11.35 1.82
CA PHE A 138 -29.89 -11.90 1.99
C PHE A 138 -30.07 -12.55 3.35
#